data_AF-A0A7L4Z1K4-F1
#
_entry.id   AF-A0A7L4Z1K4-F1
#
_cell.length_a   1.000
_cell.length_b   1.000
_cell.length_c   1.000
_cell.angle_alpha   90.00
_cell.angle_beta   90.00
_cell.angle_gamma   90.00
#
_symmetry.space_group_name_H-M   'P 1'
#
loop_
_entity.id
_entity.type
_entity.pdbx_description
1 polymer ?
#
loop_
_entity_poly.entity_id
_entity_poly.type
_entity_poly.pdbx_seq_one_letter_code
_entity_poly.pdbx_strand_id
1 'polypeptide(L)'
;MTQPPAPWGTRRMGPYAATVTAPRYMPVIDPETQIAVIVDGHGRSVEWGKHGTSTNGLTPTMTTPGDGSGPDGATDADSTESYDQDESSD
;
A
#
# COMPACT_ATOMS: atom_id res chain seq x y z
N MET A 1 -24.30 -18.13 44.04
CA MET A 1 -23.38 -18.49 42.94
C MET A 1 -22.81 -17.20 42.39
N THR A 2 -21.49 -17.00 42.43
CA THR A 2 -20.85 -15.74 42.03
C THR A 2 -20.52 -15.80 40.54
N GLN A 3 -21.03 -14.84 39.77
CA GLN A 3 -20.74 -14.77 38.34
C GLN A 3 -19.34 -14.18 38.11
N PRO A 4 -18.49 -14.81 37.28
CA PRO A 4 -17.18 -14.27 36.97
C PRO A 4 -17.29 -12.92 36.25
N PRO A 5 -16.32 -12.01 36.44
CA PRO A 5 -16.32 -10.72 35.79
C PRO A 5 -16.25 -10.88 34.27
N ALA A 6 -16.90 -9.97 33.55
CA ALA A 6 -16.87 -9.97 32.09
C ALA A 6 -15.41 -9.91 31.57
N PRO A 7 -15.08 -10.65 30.48
CA PRO A 7 -13.76 -10.62 29.87
C PRO A 7 -13.31 -9.20 29.53
N TRP A 8 -12.02 -8.93 29.72
CA TRP A 8 -11.44 -7.60 29.54
C TRP A 8 -11.68 -7.00 28.15
N GLY A 9 -11.72 -7.83 27.10
CA GLY A 9 -11.93 -7.41 25.72
C GLY A 9 -13.32 -6.85 25.45
N THR A 10 -14.35 -7.34 26.13
CA THR A 10 -15.75 -6.90 25.94
C THR A 10 -15.95 -5.44 26.37
N ARG A 11 -15.16 -4.96 27.33
CA ARG A 11 -15.20 -3.55 27.78
C ARG A 11 -14.61 -2.57 26.77
N ARG A 12 -13.92 -3.05 25.74
CA ARG A 12 -13.30 -2.22 24.68
C ARG A 12 -14.06 -2.29 23.35
N MET A 13 -15.08 -3.15 23.25
CA MET A 13 -15.96 -3.17 22.09
C MET A 13 -16.94 -2.01 22.21
N GLY A 14 -16.67 -0.94 21.46
CA GLY A 14 -17.64 0.11 21.18
C GLY A 14 -18.27 -0.10 19.81
N PRO A 15 -19.42 0.53 19.51
CA PRO A 15 -19.90 0.62 18.14
C PRO A 15 -18.81 1.21 17.24
N TYR A 16 -18.68 0.69 16.02
CA TYR A 16 -17.85 1.35 15.02
C TYR A 16 -18.34 2.79 14.81
N ALA A 17 -17.42 3.70 14.48
CA ALA A 17 -17.78 5.05 14.11
C ALA A 17 -18.81 5.03 12.96
N ALA A 18 -19.78 5.93 13.01
CA ALA A 18 -20.76 6.07 11.93
C ALA A 18 -20.01 6.36 10.62
N THR A 19 -20.29 5.55 9.60
CA THR A 19 -19.74 5.78 8.26
C THR A 19 -20.59 6.78 7.50
N VAL A 20 -19.95 7.61 6.67
CA VAL A 20 -20.66 8.47 5.73
C VAL A 20 -20.81 7.75 4.40
N THR A 21 -21.93 7.97 3.71
CA THR A 21 -22.08 7.49 2.33
C THR A 21 -21.25 8.38 1.43
N ALA A 22 -20.18 7.83 0.85
CA ALA A 22 -19.42 8.52 -0.19
C ALA A 22 -20.15 8.38 -1.54
N PRO A 23 -20.12 9.41 -2.40
CA PRO A 23 -20.61 9.29 -3.77
C PRO A 23 -19.87 8.18 -4.51
N ARG A 24 -20.60 7.35 -5.25
CA ARG A 24 -20.00 6.34 -6.13
C ARG A 24 -19.70 7.00 -7.47
N TYR A 25 -18.44 6.99 -7.85
CA TYR A 25 -18.00 7.41 -9.16
C TYR A 25 -17.53 6.19 -9.95
N MET A 26 -18.02 6.05 -11.19
CA MET A 26 -17.60 4.97 -12.08
C MET A 26 -16.59 5.54 -13.08
N PRO A 27 -15.32 5.11 -13.05
CA PRO A 27 -14.34 5.53 -14.04
C PRO A 27 -14.73 5.00 -15.42
N VAL A 28 -14.48 5.82 -16.44
CA VAL A 28 -14.61 5.48 -17.86
C VAL A 28 -13.25 5.67 -18.53
N ILE A 29 -12.97 4.92 -19.59
CA ILE A 29 -11.74 5.10 -20.38
C ILE A 29 -11.98 6.20 -21.40
N ASP A 30 -11.13 7.22 -21.40
CA ASP A 30 -11.06 8.20 -22.47
C ASP A 30 -10.52 7.51 -23.74
N PRO A 31 -11.28 7.49 -24.86
CA PRO A 31 -10.86 6.80 -26.07
C PRO A 31 -9.61 7.42 -26.72
N GLU A 32 -9.36 8.72 -26.56
CA GLU A 32 -8.22 9.40 -27.19
C GLU A 32 -6.93 9.14 -26.43
N THR A 33 -6.97 9.28 -25.10
CA THR A 33 -5.77 9.19 -24.26
C THR A 33 -5.53 7.79 -23.68
N GLN A 34 -6.54 6.92 -23.69
CA GLN A 34 -6.53 5.60 -23.03
C GLN A 34 -6.27 5.69 -21.52
N ILE A 35 -6.62 6.82 -20.90
CA ILE A 35 -6.50 7.05 -19.46
C ILE A 35 -7.89 6.94 -18.82
N ALA A 36 -7.94 6.38 -17.62
CA ALA A 36 -9.17 6.34 -16.83
C ALA A 36 -9.54 7.74 -16.33
N VAL A 37 -10.75 8.20 -16.63
CA VAL A 37 -11.31 9.47 -16.16
C VAL A 37 -12.59 9.21 -15.37
N ILE A 38 -12.83 10.01 -14.35
CA ILE A 38 -14.09 9.97 -13.60
C ILE A 38 -14.93 11.16 -13.98
N VAL A 39 -16.21 10.91 -14.25
CA VAL A 39 -17.15 11.93 -14.70
C VAL A 39 -18.21 12.15 -13.62
N ASP A 40 -18.43 13.41 -13.25
CA ASP A 40 -19.48 13.78 -12.29
C ASP A 40 -20.89 13.69 -12.91
N GLY A 41 -21.93 13.91 -12.09
CA GLY A 41 -23.32 13.92 -12.56
C GLY A 41 -23.65 15.04 -13.56
N HIS A 42 -22.73 15.98 -13.80
CA HIS A 42 -22.84 17.08 -14.76
C HIS A 42 -21.96 16.90 -16.00
N GLY A 43 -21.28 15.76 -16.15
CA GLY A 43 -20.44 15.47 -17.31
C GLY A 43 -19.03 16.03 -17.24
N ARG A 44 -18.57 16.54 -16.09
CA ARG A 44 -17.22 17.10 -15.93
C ARG A 44 -16.25 16.04 -15.44
N SER A 45 -15.02 16.07 -15.95
CA SER A 45 -13.94 15.24 -15.42
C SER A 45 -13.55 15.69 -14.02
N VAL A 46 -13.40 14.73 -13.11
CA VAL A 46 -12.96 14.95 -11.73
C VAL A 46 -11.63 14.23 -11.52
N GLU A 47 -10.63 14.96 -11.05
CA GLU A 47 -9.34 14.40 -10.63
C GLU A 47 -9.52 13.69 -9.29
N TRP A 48 -9.16 12.42 -9.22
CA TRP A 48 -8.89 11.77 -7.93
C TRP A 48 -7.49 12.20 -7.53
N GLY A 49 -7.37 12.84 -6.37
CA GLY A 49 -6.11 13.38 -5.88
C GLY A 49 -4.93 12.40 -6.02
N LYS A 50 -3.71 12.93 -5.98
CA LYS A 50 -2.48 12.17 -6.19
C LYS A 50 -2.50 10.86 -5.39
N HIS A 51 -2.45 9.74 -6.10
CA HIS A 51 -2.13 8.46 -5.51
C HIS A 51 -0.61 8.33 -5.49
N GLY A 52 -0.05 7.92 -4.35
CA GLY A 52 1.38 7.66 -4.22
C GLY A 52 1.82 6.65 -5.28
N THR A 53 2.92 6.94 -5.97
CA THR A 53 3.55 5.97 -6.87
C THR A 53 4.62 5.24 -6.08
N SER A 54 4.45 3.93 -5.91
CA SER A 54 5.49 3.05 -5.36
C SER A 54 6.71 3.09 -6.27
N THR A 55 7.87 3.51 -5.76
CA THR A 55 9.13 3.28 -6.46
C THR A 55 9.69 1.95 -5.99
N ASN A 56 9.87 1.02 -6.94
CA ASN A 56 10.46 -0.28 -6.66
C ASN A 56 11.99 -0.15 -6.81
N GLY A 57 12.70 -0.39 -5.71
CA GLY A 57 14.14 -0.59 -5.69
C GLY A 57 14.47 -2.07 -5.55
N LEU A 58 15.63 -2.49 -6.06
CA LEU A 58 16.20 -3.80 -5.73
C LEU A 58 17.31 -3.58 -4.71
N THR A 59 17.27 -4.30 -3.59
CA THR A 59 18.39 -4.34 -2.65
C THR A 59 19.23 -5.58 -2.95
N PRO A 60 20.38 -5.45 -3.63
CA PRO A 60 21.25 -6.58 -3.89
C PRO A 60 21.97 -7.01 -2.61
N THR A 61 21.94 -8.29 -2.30
CA THR A 61 22.74 -8.89 -1.23
C THR A 61 23.70 -9.90 -1.85
N MET A 62 24.97 -9.87 -1.43
CA MET A 62 25.98 -10.85 -1.83
C MET A 62 26.61 -11.48 -0.61
N THR A 63 26.74 -12.81 -0.58
CA THR A 63 27.48 -13.53 0.46
C THR A 63 28.86 -13.89 -0.09
N THR A 64 29.90 -13.69 0.72
CA THR A 64 31.25 -14.21 0.43
C THR A 64 31.45 -15.52 1.18
N PRO A 65 31.94 -16.59 0.54
CA PRO A 65 32.32 -17.82 1.24
C PRO A 65 33.37 -17.51 2.32
N GLY A 66 33.02 -17.78 3.57
CA GLY A 66 33.90 -17.52 4.73
C GLY A 66 34.94 -18.60 4.97
N ASP A 67 35.74 -18.97 3.96
CA ASP A 67 36.84 -19.94 4.11
C ASP A 67 38.23 -19.30 4.34
N GLY A 68 38.25 -17.96 4.47
CA GLY A 68 39.42 -17.21 4.91
C GLY A 68 40.57 -17.13 3.90
N SER A 69 40.36 -17.54 2.66
CA SER A 69 41.42 -17.62 1.64
C SER A 69 41.27 -16.58 0.52
N GLY A 70 41.24 -15.29 0.88
CA GLY A 70 41.27 -14.18 -0.09
C GLY A 70 39.93 -13.88 -0.79
N PRO A 71 39.82 -12.75 -1.52
CA PRO A 71 38.55 -12.30 -2.09
C PRO A 71 38.24 -13.07 -3.39
N ASP A 72 37.87 -14.34 -3.27
CA ASP A 72 37.26 -15.07 -4.38
C ASP A 72 35.76 -14.73 -4.46
N GLY A 73 35.32 -14.43 -5.68
CA GLY A 73 34.10 -13.71 -6.01
C GLY A 73 32.82 -14.29 -5.40
N ALA A 74 31.88 -13.39 -5.09
CA ALA A 74 30.54 -13.72 -4.62
C ALA A 74 29.86 -14.74 -5.56
N THR A 75 29.36 -15.85 -5.00
CA THR A 75 28.73 -16.93 -5.75
C THR A 75 27.20 -16.93 -5.63
N ASP A 76 26.64 -16.19 -4.68
CA ASP A 76 25.21 -15.92 -4.55
C ASP A 76 24.94 -14.42 -4.65
N ALA A 77 24.19 -14.02 -5.67
CA ALA A 77 23.60 -12.70 -5.76
C ALA A 77 22.10 -12.90 -5.71
N ASP A 78 21.46 -12.39 -4.65
CA ASP A 78 20.02 -12.33 -4.54
C ASP A 78 19.58 -10.87 -4.40
N SER A 79 18.35 -10.57 -4.80
CA SER A 79 17.79 -9.23 -4.71
C SER A 79 16.41 -9.29 -4.08
N THR A 80 16.21 -8.49 -3.03
CA THR A 80 14.89 -8.31 -2.43
C THR A 80 14.26 -7.02 -2.96
N GLU A 81 12.97 -7.08 -3.30
CA GLU A 81 12.19 -5.91 -3.70
C GLU A 81 12.04 -4.99 -2.48
N SER A 82 12.43 -3.73 -2.63
CA SER A 82 12.18 -2.66 -1.66
C SER A 82 11.15 -1.69 -2.22
N TYR A 83 10.14 -1.35 -1.43
CA TYR A 83 9.07 -0.44 -1.82
C TYR A 83 9.16 0.85 -0.99
N ASP A 84 9.54 1.96 -1.63
CA ASP A 84 9.39 3.28 -1.04
C ASP A 84 8.04 3.86 -1.50
N GLN A 85 7.12 4.03 -0.55
CA GLN A 85 5.84 4.71 -0.79
C GLN A 85 6.05 6.22 -0.58
N ASP A 86 6.10 6.97 -1.67
CA ASP A 86 6.11 8.44 -1.60
C ASP A 86 4.66 8.94 -1.40
N GLU A 87 4.24 9.00 -0.14
CA GLU A 87 2.99 9.64 0.26
C GLU A 87 3.21 11.17 0.30
N SER A 88 3.24 11.81 -0.86
CA SER A 88 3.24 13.28 -0.91
C SER A 88 1.89 13.79 -0.38
N SER A 89 1.85 14.12 0.91
CA SER A 89 0.76 14.86 1.54
C SER A 89 1.07 16.35 1.45
N ASP A 90 0.24 17.11 0.73
CA ASP A 90 0.19 18.58 0.80
C ASP A 90 -1.07 18.99 1.59
#